data_AF-A0A816T9I5-F1
#
_entry.id   AF-A0A816T9I5-F1
#
_cell.length_a   1.000
_cell.length_b   1.000
_cell.length_c   1.000
_cell.angle_alpha   90.00
_cell.angle_beta   90.00
_cell.angle_gamma   90.00
#
_symmetry.space_group_name_H-M   'P 1'
#
loop_
_entity.id
_entity.type
_entity.pdbx_description
1 polymer ?
#
loop_
_entity_poly.entity_id
_entity_poly.type
_entity_poly.pdbx_seq_one_letter_code
_entity_poly.pdbx_strand_id
1 'polypeptide(L)'
;LETQQNVVKHHHHRGVELSAVSKSFVSKKWTFLLCISFFCAGTLFSDRMWPEPEANVASREAASDERLLLLSEDFDSSKTSLGEVYKSPDATQSLDKTISAMEMELAAARAAQESITNGSPVSDEFNLPETVTKRKYLMVFGINTAFNSRKRRDSVRTTWMPPGNERKKLEEEKGIVMRFVIGHSATPGGILDRAIQAEEHKHGDSLRLDHVEGYLELSAKTKSYFTTAFALWDAYFYVKVDDDVHVNIATLGAEIARYRTKPRVYIGCMKCGPVLAQKNVLHKYVNEDVSFGSWFLGLDVENVDDRRLCCESADCEWKAQAGNVCCVV
;
A
#
# COMPACT_ATOMS: atom_id res chain seq x y z
N LEU A 1 80.85 -23.40 -16.87
CA LEU A 1 80.16 -24.68 -17.11
C LEU A 1 78.85 -24.35 -17.80
N GLU A 2 78.86 -24.54 -19.12
CA GLU A 2 77.80 -24.60 -20.15
C GLU A 2 76.67 -23.53 -20.14
N THR A 3 76.64 -22.50 -21.01
CA THR A 3 76.17 -22.44 -22.44
C THR A 3 74.71 -22.90 -22.62
N GLN A 4 73.73 -22.22 -23.24
CA GLN A 4 73.64 -21.27 -24.38
C GLN A 4 72.34 -20.41 -24.24
N GLN A 5 72.26 -19.10 -24.54
CA GLN A 5 72.30 -18.35 -25.82
C GLN A 5 70.91 -18.09 -26.47
N ASN A 6 70.48 -16.82 -26.37
CA ASN A 6 69.67 -15.94 -27.25
C ASN A 6 68.77 -16.51 -28.38
N VAL A 7 67.62 -15.86 -28.61
CA VAL A 7 67.32 -15.05 -29.83
C VAL A 7 66.01 -14.27 -29.68
N VAL A 8 66.06 -12.98 -30.05
CA VAL A 8 64.97 -12.00 -30.22
C VAL A 8 64.38 -12.10 -31.64
N LYS A 9 63.07 -11.85 -31.83
CA LYS A 9 62.53 -11.13 -33.02
C LYS A 9 61.08 -10.68 -32.84
N HIS A 10 60.85 -9.37 -32.96
CA HIS A 10 59.56 -8.72 -33.25
C HIS A 10 59.16 -8.92 -34.72
N HIS A 11 57.85 -8.88 -35.05
CA HIS A 11 57.30 -8.12 -36.19
C HIS A 11 55.75 -8.09 -36.23
N HIS A 12 55.25 -7.11 -36.99
CA HIS A 12 53.94 -6.45 -37.05
C HIS A 12 52.78 -7.18 -37.78
N HIS A 13 51.55 -6.74 -37.44
CA HIS A 13 50.30 -6.55 -38.21
C HIS A 13 49.97 -7.41 -39.44
N ARG A 14 48.76 -8.02 -39.41
CA ARG A 14 47.72 -7.87 -40.45
C ARG A 14 46.38 -8.44 -39.99
N GLY A 15 45.31 -7.66 -40.09
CA GLY A 15 43.93 -8.16 -40.02
C GLY A 15 43.45 -8.64 -41.39
N VAL A 16 42.54 -9.60 -41.42
CA VAL A 16 41.72 -9.97 -42.60
C VAL A 16 40.37 -10.55 -42.14
N GLU A 17 39.32 -9.80 -42.52
CA GLU A 17 37.99 -10.12 -43.07
C GLU A 17 37.08 -11.26 -42.56
N LEU A 18 35.80 -10.85 -42.49
CA LEU A 18 34.57 -11.63 -42.35
C LEU A 18 34.43 -12.72 -43.43
N SER A 19 34.18 -13.96 -42.99
CA SER A 19 33.58 -14.99 -43.83
C SER A 19 32.04 -14.97 -43.72
N ALA A 20 31.38 -14.80 -44.85
CA ALA A 20 29.94 -14.65 -45.02
C ALA A 20 29.14 -15.88 -44.54
N VAL A 21 28.09 -15.62 -43.75
CA VAL A 21 27.04 -16.59 -43.41
C VAL A 21 26.15 -16.81 -44.64
N SER A 22 26.09 -18.06 -45.11
CA SER A 22 25.16 -18.54 -46.13
C SER A 22 23.71 -18.29 -45.70
N LYS A 23 22.99 -17.41 -46.41
CA LYS A 23 21.55 -17.21 -46.24
C LYS A 23 20.80 -18.18 -47.14
N SER A 24 20.22 -19.24 -46.57
CA SER A 24 19.26 -20.09 -47.28
C SER A 24 17.97 -19.33 -47.52
N PHE A 25 17.66 -19.03 -48.79
CA PHE A 25 16.38 -18.42 -49.18
C PHE A 25 15.30 -19.50 -49.26
N VAL A 26 14.45 -19.58 -48.24
CA VAL A 26 13.17 -20.30 -48.35
C VAL A 26 12.25 -19.44 -49.21
N SER A 27 11.82 -19.98 -50.36
CA SER A 27 10.94 -19.28 -51.29
C SER A 27 9.64 -18.87 -50.59
N LYS A 28 9.16 -17.64 -50.82
CA LYS A 28 7.91 -17.09 -50.26
C LYS A 28 6.69 -18.01 -50.49
N LYS A 29 6.72 -18.83 -51.56
CA LYS A 29 5.69 -19.83 -51.85
C LYS A 29 5.66 -20.96 -50.81
N TRP A 30 6.82 -21.35 -50.29
CA TRP A 30 6.96 -22.41 -49.29
C TRP A 30 6.58 -21.92 -47.90
N THR A 31 6.89 -20.67 -47.57
CA THR A 31 6.41 -20.02 -46.33
C THR A 31 4.89 -19.96 -46.28
N PHE A 32 4.24 -19.63 -47.40
CA PHE A 32 2.77 -19.59 -47.48
C PHE A 32 2.14 -20.98 -47.26
N LEU A 33 2.73 -22.03 -47.84
CA LEU A 33 2.25 -23.41 -47.65
C LEU A 33 2.44 -23.90 -46.21
N LEU A 34 3.56 -23.56 -45.57
CA LEU A 34 3.79 -23.88 -44.16
C LEU A 34 2.77 -23.18 -43.25
N CYS A 35 2.49 -21.89 -43.48
CA CYS A 35 1.49 -21.14 -42.70
C CYS A 35 0.08 -21.73 -42.81
N ILE A 36 -0.34 -22.15 -44.00
CA ILE A 36 -1.66 -22.77 -44.21
C ILE A 36 -1.71 -24.14 -43.50
N SER A 37 -0.64 -24.93 -43.55
CA SER A 37 -0.60 -26.24 -42.87
C SER A 37 -0.71 -26.12 -41.35
N PHE A 38 -0.08 -25.12 -40.72
CA PHE A 38 -0.19 -24.88 -39.28
C PHE A 38 -1.58 -24.35 -38.89
N PHE A 39 -2.21 -23.53 -39.73
CA PHE A 39 -3.55 -23.04 -39.50
C PHE A 39 -4.60 -24.16 -39.56
N CYS A 40 -4.53 -25.04 -40.57
CA CYS A 40 -5.44 -26.18 -40.69
C CYS A 40 -5.21 -27.27 -39.62
N ALA A 41 -3.97 -27.46 -39.16
CA ALA A 41 -3.69 -28.36 -38.03
C ALA A 41 -4.24 -27.79 -36.71
N GLY A 42 -4.17 -26.48 -36.50
CA GLY A 42 -4.74 -25.81 -35.32
C GLY A 42 -6.26 -25.97 -35.21
N THR A 43 -6.98 -25.89 -36.33
CA THR A 43 -8.45 -26.07 -36.34
C THR A 43 -8.89 -27.49 -36.05
N LEU A 44 -8.03 -28.51 -36.21
CA LEU A 44 -8.35 -29.90 -35.85
C LEU A 44 -8.05 -30.23 -34.38
N PHE A 45 -7.30 -29.38 -33.67
CA PHE A 45 -6.98 -29.55 -32.24
C PHE A 45 -7.83 -28.69 -31.30
N SER A 46 -8.50 -27.64 -31.79
CA SER A 46 -9.38 -26.80 -30.96
C SER A 46 -10.79 -27.34 -30.75
N ASP A 47 -11.29 -28.25 -31.59
CA ASP A 47 -12.63 -28.84 -31.46
C ASP A 47 -12.67 -30.15 -30.65
N ARG A 48 -11.62 -30.45 -29.89
CA ARG A 48 -11.55 -31.66 -29.04
C ARG A 48 -11.31 -31.34 -27.56
N MET A 49 -11.95 -30.28 -27.07
CA MET A 49 -12.13 -30.08 -25.63
C MET A 49 -13.17 -31.08 -25.11
N TRP A 50 -12.66 -31.98 -24.26
CA TRP A 50 -13.39 -33.02 -23.54
C TRP A 50 -14.63 -32.45 -22.82
N PRO A 51 -15.82 -33.08 -22.90
CA PRO A 51 -16.91 -32.76 -21.99
C PRO A 51 -16.60 -33.33 -20.60
N GLU A 52 -16.89 -32.55 -19.56
CA GLU A 52 -16.87 -33.01 -18.17
C GLU A 52 -17.67 -34.31 -17.99
N PRO A 53 -17.19 -35.28 -17.18
CA PRO A 53 -18.05 -36.35 -16.70
C PRO A 53 -18.69 -35.94 -15.38
N GLU A 54 -20.02 -35.79 -15.41
CA GLU A 54 -20.88 -35.98 -14.25
C GLU A 54 -20.59 -37.36 -13.63
N ALA A 55 -20.37 -37.41 -12.32
CA ALA A 55 -20.29 -38.66 -11.57
C ALA A 55 -21.34 -38.67 -10.46
N ASN A 56 -22.40 -39.43 -10.69
CA ASN A 56 -23.40 -39.79 -9.69
C ASN A 56 -22.86 -40.82 -8.70
N VAL A 57 -23.13 -40.50 -7.43
CA VAL A 57 -23.17 -41.26 -6.17
C VAL A 57 -23.21 -42.80 -6.26
N ALA A 58 -22.31 -43.46 -5.53
CA ALA A 58 -22.55 -44.74 -4.88
C ALA A 58 -21.80 -44.82 -3.52
N SER A 59 -22.53 -45.29 -2.52
CA SER A 59 -22.32 -45.17 -1.07
C SER A 59 -21.31 -46.16 -0.47
N ARG A 60 -20.51 -45.72 0.51
CA ARG A 60 -20.08 -46.55 1.66
C ARG A 60 -19.98 -45.68 2.92
N GLU A 61 -20.72 -46.09 3.94
CA GLU A 61 -20.84 -45.50 5.27
C GLU A 61 -19.61 -45.78 6.15
N ALA A 62 -19.19 -44.82 6.97
CA ALA A 62 -19.24 -44.89 8.45
C ALA A 62 -18.37 -43.78 9.14
N ALA A 63 -19.07 -42.87 9.84
CA ALA A 63 -18.77 -42.16 11.11
C ALA A 63 -17.45 -41.34 11.27
N SER A 64 -17.41 -40.11 11.83
CA SER A 64 -18.39 -39.29 12.57
C SER A 64 -17.96 -37.80 12.59
N ASP A 65 -18.98 -36.94 12.66
CA ASP A 65 -19.05 -35.48 12.50
C ASP A 65 -18.32 -34.59 13.54
N GLU A 66 -17.86 -33.41 13.09
CA GLU A 66 -18.35 -32.11 13.60
C GLU A 66 -17.93 -30.94 12.65
N ARG A 67 -18.88 -30.40 11.87
CA ARG A 67 -18.71 -29.13 11.14
C ARG A 67 -19.99 -28.30 11.25
N LEU A 68 -19.89 -27.14 11.90
CA LEU A 68 -21.00 -26.22 12.16
C LEU A 68 -21.18 -25.22 11.00
N LEU A 69 -22.45 -24.98 10.70
CA LEU A 69 -23.05 -24.42 9.49
C LEU A 69 -22.83 -22.91 9.28
N LEU A 70 -22.61 -22.55 8.01
CA LEU A 70 -22.81 -21.22 7.46
C LEU A 70 -24.31 -21.00 7.23
N LEU A 71 -24.90 -20.05 7.95
CA LEU A 71 -26.22 -19.49 7.63
C LEU A 71 -26.01 -18.19 6.87
N SER A 72 -26.31 -18.21 5.58
CA SER A 72 -26.69 -17.02 4.82
C SER A 72 -28.21 -16.93 4.87
N GLU A 73 -28.74 -15.94 5.59
CA GLU A 73 -30.16 -15.61 5.52
C GLU A 73 -30.47 -14.92 4.18
N ASP A 74 -31.51 -15.46 3.56
CA ASP A 74 -32.18 -14.96 2.35
C ASP A 74 -32.69 -13.52 2.55
N PHE A 75 -32.42 -12.65 1.58
CA PHE A 75 -33.26 -11.46 1.35
C PHE A 75 -33.88 -11.52 -0.03
N ASP A 76 -35.20 -11.38 -0.02
CA ASP A 76 -36.16 -11.72 -1.06
C ASP A 76 -35.98 -10.92 -2.36
N SER A 77 -36.10 -11.63 -3.48
CA SER A 77 -36.00 -11.12 -4.84
C SER A 77 -37.32 -10.48 -5.26
N SER A 78 -37.44 -9.16 -5.12
CA SER A 78 -38.36 -8.40 -5.97
C SER A 78 -37.69 -8.11 -7.31
N LYS A 79 -38.11 -8.87 -8.33
CA LYS A 79 -37.79 -8.60 -9.75
C LYS A 79 -38.29 -7.20 -10.12
N THR A 80 -37.36 -6.26 -10.24
CA THR A 80 -37.52 -5.12 -11.16
C THR A 80 -36.32 -5.11 -12.10
N SER A 81 -36.62 -5.02 -13.39
CA SER A 81 -35.74 -5.18 -14.53
C SER A 81 -34.51 -4.25 -14.48
N LEU A 82 -33.37 -4.80 -14.11
CA LEU A 82 -32.06 -4.11 -14.09
C LEU A 82 -31.37 -4.22 -15.46
N GLY A 83 -32.13 -3.97 -16.52
CA GLY A 83 -31.70 -4.14 -17.91
C GLY A 83 -31.86 -2.91 -18.80
N GLU A 84 -32.30 -1.77 -18.26
CA GLU A 84 -32.64 -0.61 -19.11
C GLU A 84 -32.52 0.74 -18.38
N VAL A 85 -31.40 1.03 -17.71
CA VAL A 85 -31.09 2.40 -17.22
C VAL A 85 -29.59 2.73 -17.40
N TYR A 86 -29.05 2.50 -18.59
CA TYR A 86 -27.74 3.03 -18.99
C TYR A 86 -27.82 3.80 -20.30
N LYS A 87 -28.81 4.70 -20.42
CA LYS A 87 -28.83 5.78 -21.41
C LYS A 87 -29.69 6.95 -20.88
N SER A 88 -29.21 7.67 -19.88
CA SER A 88 -29.73 9.01 -19.59
C SER A 88 -28.57 10.01 -19.59
N PRO A 89 -28.50 10.93 -20.58
CA PRO A 89 -27.47 11.98 -20.66
C PRO A 89 -27.41 12.87 -19.40
N ASP A 90 -28.50 12.95 -18.64
CA ASP A 90 -28.63 13.84 -17.48
C ASP A 90 -27.80 13.39 -16.27
N ALA A 91 -27.61 12.08 -16.07
CA ALA A 91 -26.84 11.57 -14.93
C ALA A 91 -25.34 11.84 -15.09
N THR A 92 -24.83 11.72 -16.31
CA THR A 92 -23.43 12.06 -16.65
C THR A 92 -23.18 13.55 -16.57
N GLN A 93 -24.12 14.39 -17.03
CA GLN A 93 -23.99 15.85 -16.95
C GLN A 93 -24.05 16.36 -15.51
N SER A 94 -24.89 15.75 -14.67
CA SER A 94 -24.96 16.04 -13.23
C SER A 94 -23.62 15.81 -12.54
N LEU A 95 -22.98 14.67 -12.81
CA LEU A 95 -21.71 14.30 -12.19
C LEU A 95 -20.56 15.22 -12.65
N ASP A 96 -20.48 15.52 -13.95
CA ASP A 96 -19.47 16.45 -14.49
C ASP A 96 -19.61 17.86 -13.90
N LYS A 97 -20.85 18.30 -13.63
CA LYS A 97 -21.13 19.57 -12.96
C LYS A 97 -20.66 19.56 -11.50
N THR A 98 -20.83 18.45 -10.79
CA THR A 98 -20.32 18.29 -9.41
C THR A 98 -18.80 18.25 -9.38
N ILE A 99 -18.16 17.55 -10.32
CA ILE A 99 -16.69 17.50 -10.43
C ILE A 99 -16.14 18.91 -10.69
N SER A 100 -16.70 19.63 -11.66
CA SER A 100 -16.28 21.00 -11.98
C SER A 100 -16.46 21.97 -10.81
N ALA A 101 -17.54 21.82 -10.04
CA ALA A 101 -17.79 22.63 -8.84
C ALA A 101 -16.75 22.35 -7.74
N MET A 102 -16.43 21.07 -7.50
CA MET A 102 -15.39 20.69 -6.53
C MET A 102 -13.99 21.14 -6.96
N GLU A 103 -13.67 21.08 -8.25
CA GLU A 103 -12.40 21.59 -8.79
C GLU A 103 -12.27 23.11 -8.63
N MET A 104 -13.37 23.85 -8.83
CA MET A 104 -13.42 25.30 -8.62
C MET A 104 -13.24 25.66 -7.13
N GLU A 105 -13.89 24.94 -6.21
CA GLU A 105 -13.70 25.15 -4.77
C GLU A 105 -12.27 24.81 -4.33
N LEU A 106 -11.67 23.74 -4.86
CA LEU A 106 -10.28 23.38 -4.60
C LEU A 106 -9.30 24.45 -5.11
N ALA A 107 -9.54 25.01 -6.29
CA ALA A 107 -8.74 26.10 -6.85
C ALA A 107 -8.87 27.38 -6.02
N ALA A 108 -10.08 27.73 -5.58
CA ALA A 108 -10.33 28.86 -4.70
C ALA A 108 -9.64 28.69 -3.34
N ALA A 109 -9.69 27.50 -2.75
CA ALA A 109 -9.01 27.18 -1.49
C ALA A 109 -7.49 27.28 -1.61
N ARG A 110 -6.90 26.88 -2.75
CA ARG A 110 -5.47 27.02 -3.02
C ARG A 110 -5.05 28.48 -3.22
N ALA A 111 -5.82 29.25 -3.99
CA ALA A 111 -5.56 30.67 -4.19
C ALA A 111 -5.65 31.48 -2.88
N ALA A 112 -6.57 31.12 -1.99
CA ALA A 112 -6.66 31.71 -0.66
C ALA A 112 -5.45 31.36 0.23
N GLN A 113 -4.84 30.18 0.07
CA GLN A 113 -3.60 29.84 0.78
C GLN A 113 -2.39 30.60 0.22
N GLU A 114 -2.29 30.74 -1.10
CA GLU A 114 -1.18 31.42 -1.77
C GLU A 114 -1.16 32.94 -1.50
N SER A 115 -2.33 33.57 -1.36
CA SER A 115 -2.45 34.99 -1.02
C SER A 115 -1.99 35.32 0.41
N ILE A 116 -2.11 34.36 1.34
CA ILE A 116 -1.63 34.50 2.72
C ILE A 116 -0.09 34.40 2.78
N THR A 117 0.53 33.64 1.88
CA THR A 117 1.99 33.45 1.85
C THR A 117 2.80 34.56 1.16
N ASN A 118 2.19 35.40 0.32
CA ASN A 118 2.92 36.33 -0.57
C ASN A 118 2.74 37.83 -0.25
N GLY A 119 2.22 38.21 0.92
CA GLY A 119 2.14 39.61 1.36
C GLY A 119 3.46 40.15 1.96
N SER A 120 4.09 41.11 1.29
CA SER A 120 5.31 41.85 1.72
C SER A 120 4.98 42.97 2.75
N PRO A 121 5.93 43.45 3.60
CA PRO A 121 5.61 44.06 4.89
C PRO A 121 5.41 45.56 4.81
N VAL A 122 4.39 46.07 5.50
CA VAL A 122 4.28 47.50 5.85
C VAL A 122 3.81 47.61 7.30
N SER A 123 4.53 48.45 8.03
CA SER A 123 4.41 48.83 9.43
C SER A 123 3.03 49.39 9.78
N ASP A 124 2.39 48.84 10.82
CA ASP A 124 2.21 49.50 12.11
C ASP A 124 1.20 48.70 12.98
N GLU A 125 1.70 48.32 14.16
CA GLU A 125 0.99 48.16 15.44
C GLU A 125 -0.48 47.68 15.41
N PHE A 126 -0.69 46.40 15.12
CA PHE A 126 -1.85 45.66 15.63
C PHE A 126 -1.41 44.25 16.01
N ASN A 127 -1.45 43.94 17.31
CA ASN A 127 -1.24 42.58 17.84
C ASN A 127 -2.42 41.69 17.41
N LEU A 128 -2.33 41.08 16.22
CA LEU A 128 -3.10 39.88 15.89
C LEU A 128 -2.27 38.66 16.35
N PRO A 129 -2.88 37.61 16.94
CA PRO A 129 -2.14 36.44 17.36
C PRO A 129 -1.47 35.84 16.12
N GLU A 130 -0.17 35.57 16.25
CA GLU A 130 0.66 34.93 15.23
C GLU A 130 -0.18 33.90 14.47
N THR A 131 -0.25 34.03 13.15
CA THR A 131 -0.71 32.92 12.32
C THR A 131 0.17 31.75 12.70
N VAL A 132 -0.38 30.80 13.48
CA VAL A 132 0.35 29.62 13.92
C VAL A 132 0.67 28.87 12.64
N THR A 133 1.86 29.10 12.11
CA THR A 133 2.44 28.27 11.07
C THR A 133 2.42 26.87 11.66
N LYS A 134 1.54 26.02 11.12
CA LYS A 134 1.41 24.65 11.62
C LYS A 134 2.81 24.05 11.58
N ARG A 135 3.31 23.68 12.75
CA ARG A 135 4.63 23.08 12.89
C ARG A 135 4.73 21.88 11.95
N LYS A 136 5.75 21.86 11.09
CA LYS A 136 6.05 20.70 10.25
C LYS A 136 6.75 19.62 11.09
N TYR A 137 6.10 18.49 11.29
CA TYR A 137 6.63 17.34 12.00
C TYR A 137 7.50 16.47 11.07
N LEU A 138 8.51 15.81 11.64
CA LEU A 138 9.28 14.81 10.91
C LEU A 138 8.40 13.61 10.58
N MET A 139 7.77 13.03 11.60
CA MET A 139 6.90 11.88 11.41
C MET A 139 5.86 11.73 12.52
N VAL A 140 4.76 11.05 12.19
CA VAL A 140 3.69 10.68 13.13
C VAL A 140 3.58 9.17 13.16
N PHE A 141 3.83 8.56 14.32
CA PHE A 141 3.59 7.15 14.58
C PHE A 141 2.18 6.92 15.09
N GLY A 142 1.44 6.08 14.37
CA GLY A 142 0.23 5.42 14.83
C GLY A 142 0.54 3.98 15.18
N ILE A 143 0.50 3.67 16.48
CA ILE A 143 0.69 2.31 16.99
C ILE A 143 -0.69 1.67 17.08
N ASN A 144 -1.07 0.89 16.06
CA ASN A 144 -2.35 0.18 16.01
C ASN A 144 -2.46 -0.80 17.17
N THR A 145 -3.53 -0.69 17.96
CA THR A 145 -3.76 -1.52 19.15
C THR A 145 -5.24 -1.77 19.38
N ALA A 146 -5.60 -2.82 20.12
CA ALA A 146 -7.00 -3.16 20.43
C ALA A 146 -7.30 -3.11 21.94
N PHE A 147 -8.59 -3.19 22.30
CA PHE A 147 -9.03 -3.17 23.70
C PHE A 147 -8.35 -4.23 24.58
N ASN A 148 -8.16 -5.45 24.05
CA ASN A 148 -7.52 -6.56 24.75
C ASN A 148 -5.98 -6.45 24.84
N SER A 149 -5.37 -5.46 24.18
CA SER A 149 -3.92 -5.37 24.01
C SER A 149 -3.24 -4.47 25.05
N ARG A 150 -3.86 -4.32 26.24
CA ARG A 150 -3.33 -3.48 27.33
C ARG A 150 -1.89 -3.83 27.70
N LYS A 151 -1.58 -5.12 27.85
CA LYS A 151 -0.23 -5.58 28.20
C LYS A 151 0.80 -5.22 27.14
N ARG A 152 0.40 -5.22 25.85
CA ARG A 152 1.28 -4.82 24.74
C ARG A 152 1.56 -3.32 24.77
N ARG A 153 0.54 -2.49 24.98
CA ARG A 153 0.74 -1.04 25.17
C ARG A 153 1.68 -0.73 26.34
N ASP A 154 1.47 -1.39 27.47
CA ASP A 154 2.35 -1.23 28.64
C ASP A 154 3.79 -1.66 28.31
N SER A 155 3.97 -2.78 27.59
CA SER A 155 5.29 -3.21 27.08
C SER A 155 5.94 -2.14 26.20
N VAL A 156 5.23 -1.61 25.21
CA VAL A 156 5.71 -0.55 24.30
C VAL A 156 6.15 0.70 25.09
N ARG A 157 5.37 1.15 26.07
CA ARG A 157 5.72 2.30 26.95
C ARG A 157 6.96 2.08 27.80
N THR A 158 7.22 0.83 28.19
CA THR A 158 8.39 0.48 29.02
C THR A 158 9.64 0.17 28.22
N THR A 159 9.53 0.06 26.89
CA THR A 159 10.63 -0.38 26.03
C THR A 159 11.09 0.70 25.06
N TRP A 160 10.31 0.98 24.01
CA TRP A 160 10.77 1.82 22.90
C TRP A 160 9.99 3.11 22.72
N MET A 161 8.80 3.24 23.30
CA MET A 161 8.06 4.50 23.31
C MET A 161 8.34 5.26 24.61
N PRO A 162 9.01 6.42 24.56
CA PRO A 162 9.29 7.19 25.77
C PRO A 162 7.99 7.57 26.50
N PRO A 163 7.92 7.49 27.84
CA PRO A 163 6.73 7.86 28.58
C PRO A 163 6.68 9.36 28.93
N GLY A 164 5.47 9.88 29.14
CA GLY A 164 5.24 11.19 29.77
C GLY A 164 6.01 12.36 29.13
N ASN A 165 6.85 13.02 29.92
CA ASN A 165 7.58 14.23 29.49
C ASN A 165 8.66 13.94 28.45
N GLU A 166 9.25 12.75 28.44
CA GLU A 166 10.25 12.39 27.42
C GLU A 166 9.59 12.28 26.03
N ARG A 167 8.36 11.77 25.97
CA ARG A 167 7.56 11.78 24.74
C ARG A 167 7.26 13.18 24.25
N LYS A 168 6.88 14.08 25.16
CA LYS A 168 6.62 15.49 24.83
C LYS A 168 7.88 16.16 24.32
N LYS A 169 9.02 15.91 24.96
CA LYS A 169 10.33 16.39 24.50
C LYS A 169 10.67 15.85 23.10
N LEU A 170 10.41 14.58 22.82
CA LEU A 170 10.60 13.99 21.51
C LEU A 170 9.71 14.66 20.44
N GLU A 171 8.46 14.94 20.78
CA GLU A 171 7.51 15.67 19.93
C GLU A 171 7.97 17.12 19.69
N GLU A 172 8.41 17.81 20.74
CA GLU A 172 8.80 19.22 20.73
C GLU A 172 10.18 19.48 20.12
N GLU A 173 11.15 18.59 20.29
CA GLU A 173 12.52 18.80 19.81
C GLU A 173 12.79 18.11 18.48
N LYS A 174 12.21 16.91 18.27
CA LYS A 174 12.47 16.11 17.06
C LYS A 174 11.31 16.13 16.08
N GLY A 175 10.15 16.67 16.47
CA GLY A 175 8.96 16.66 15.62
C GLY A 175 8.46 15.24 15.37
N ILE A 176 8.59 14.34 16.36
CA ILE A 176 8.14 12.95 16.25
C ILE A 176 6.95 12.76 17.19
N VAL A 177 5.76 12.60 16.60
CA VAL A 177 4.53 12.33 17.34
C VAL A 177 4.36 10.82 17.46
N MET A 178 3.99 10.33 18.65
CA MET A 178 3.68 8.91 18.85
C MET A 178 2.36 8.77 19.59
N ARG A 179 1.42 8.01 19.03
CA ARG A 179 0.11 7.75 19.63
C ARG A 179 -0.32 6.29 19.44
N PHE A 180 -0.94 5.71 20.46
CA PHE A 180 -1.69 4.45 20.34
C PHE A 180 -3.01 4.69 19.62
N VAL A 181 -3.21 4.05 18.48
CA VAL A 181 -4.37 4.24 17.62
C VAL A 181 -5.45 3.24 18.00
N ILE A 182 -6.58 3.75 18.47
CA ILE A 182 -7.69 2.93 18.93
C ILE A 182 -9.03 3.63 18.69
N GLY A 183 -9.96 2.92 18.08
CA GLY A 183 -11.36 3.32 17.90
C GLY A 183 -12.19 3.11 19.16
N HIS A 184 -13.51 3.17 19.00
CA HIS A 184 -14.46 2.95 20.07
C HIS A 184 -15.12 1.57 19.98
N SER A 185 -15.72 1.15 21.08
CA SER A 185 -16.49 -0.10 21.09
C SER A 185 -17.81 0.09 20.34
N ALA A 186 -18.48 -1.02 19.99
CA ALA A 186 -19.80 -0.99 19.37
C ALA A 186 -20.87 -0.33 20.26
N THR A 187 -20.64 -0.25 21.57
CA THR A 187 -21.49 0.44 22.54
C THR A 187 -20.75 1.64 23.14
N PRO A 188 -20.84 2.83 22.50
CA PRO A 188 -20.13 4.02 22.94
C PRO A 188 -20.32 4.28 24.44
N GLY A 189 -19.21 4.46 25.16
CA GLY A 189 -19.22 4.71 26.61
C GLY A 189 -19.39 3.47 27.48
N GLY A 190 -19.30 2.27 26.88
CA GLY A 190 -19.22 0.99 27.58
C GLY A 190 -17.94 0.83 28.40
N ILE A 191 -17.79 -0.33 29.05
CA ILE A 191 -16.68 -0.62 29.96
C ILE A 191 -15.32 -0.54 29.22
N LEU A 192 -15.27 -1.06 28.00
CA LEU A 192 -14.06 -1.04 27.18
C LEU A 192 -13.61 0.40 26.86
N ASP A 193 -14.54 1.27 26.46
CA ASP A 193 -14.24 2.68 26.19
C ASP A 193 -13.82 3.42 27.46
N ARG A 194 -14.48 3.20 28.59
CA ARG A 194 -14.10 3.81 29.87
C ARG A 194 -12.70 3.38 30.32
N ALA A 195 -12.33 2.12 30.10
CA ALA A 195 -11.00 1.62 30.42
C ALA A 195 -9.92 2.36 29.59
N ILE A 196 -10.18 2.60 28.30
CA ILE A 196 -9.28 3.40 27.45
C ILE A 196 -9.27 4.86 27.87
N GLN A 197 -10.41 5.46 28.20
CA GLN A 197 -10.48 6.85 28.70
C GLN A 197 -9.66 7.03 29.99
N ALA A 198 -9.73 6.09 30.92
CA ALA A 198 -8.94 6.11 32.14
C ALA A 198 -7.43 5.97 31.85
N GLU A 199 -7.07 5.11 30.89
CA GLU A 199 -5.69 4.97 30.42
C GLU A 199 -5.19 6.26 29.75
N GLU A 200 -6.01 6.89 28.93
CA GLU A 200 -5.71 8.14 28.25
C GLU A 200 -5.54 9.30 29.25
N HIS A 201 -6.41 9.40 30.25
CA HIS A 201 -6.26 10.39 31.32
C HIS A 201 -4.93 10.21 32.07
N LYS A 202 -4.42 8.98 32.19
CA LYS A 202 -3.16 8.68 32.87
C LYS A 202 -1.93 8.96 32.01
N HIS A 203 -1.97 8.61 30.73
CA HIS A 203 -0.78 8.58 29.86
C HIS A 203 -0.76 9.66 28.76
N GLY A 204 -1.94 10.13 28.34
CA GLY A 204 -2.11 11.18 27.32
C GLY A 204 -1.53 10.80 25.96
N ASP A 205 -1.52 9.51 25.62
CA ASP A 205 -0.73 8.93 24.53
C ASP A 205 -1.55 8.14 23.51
N SER A 206 -2.88 8.25 23.53
CA SER A 206 -3.79 7.60 22.60
C SER A 206 -4.28 8.59 21.55
N LEU A 207 -4.58 8.07 20.36
CA LEU A 207 -5.36 8.72 19.33
C LEU A 207 -6.68 7.98 19.20
N ARG A 208 -7.76 8.60 19.69
CA ARG A 208 -9.12 8.07 19.58
C ARG A 208 -9.67 8.33 18.20
N LEU A 209 -10.05 7.27 17.50
CA LEU A 209 -10.67 7.36 16.17
C LEU A 209 -12.19 7.25 16.26
N ASP A 210 -12.87 7.92 15.33
CA ASP A 210 -14.28 7.65 15.01
C ASP A 210 -14.34 6.40 14.13
N HIS A 211 -14.21 5.25 14.78
CA HIS A 211 -14.11 3.94 14.15
C HIS A 211 -14.57 2.89 15.15
N VAL A 212 -15.51 2.02 14.75
CA VAL A 212 -15.91 0.87 15.57
C VAL A 212 -14.84 -0.21 15.46
N GLU A 213 -14.21 -0.55 16.58
CA GLU A 213 -13.21 -1.62 16.61
C GLU A 213 -13.81 -2.98 16.25
N GLY A 214 -13.11 -3.70 15.38
CA GLY A 214 -13.46 -5.06 14.97
C GLY A 214 -12.34 -5.70 14.16
N TYR A 215 -12.22 -7.02 14.23
CA TYR A 215 -11.16 -7.76 13.52
C TYR A 215 -11.24 -7.57 11.99
N LEU A 216 -12.45 -7.59 11.44
CA LEU A 216 -12.67 -7.37 10.01
C LEU A 216 -12.61 -5.89 9.60
N GLU A 217 -12.44 -4.99 10.56
CA GLU A 217 -12.46 -3.54 10.36
C GLU A 217 -11.06 -2.91 10.40
N LEU A 218 -10.00 -3.73 10.50
CA LEU A 218 -8.61 -3.25 10.52
C LEU A 218 -8.27 -2.36 9.31
N SER A 219 -8.69 -2.72 8.09
CA SER A 219 -8.44 -1.87 6.91
C SER A 219 -9.10 -0.49 7.02
N ALA A 220 -10.32 -0.46 7.58
CA ALA A 220 -11.02 0.79 7.83
C ALA A 220 -10.35 1.59 8.96
N LYS A 221 -9.82 0.92 9.99
CA LYS A 221 -9.04 1.54 11.07
C LYS A 221 -7.79 2.23 10.54
N THR A 222 -7.00 1.54 9.72
CA THR A 222 -5.78 2.10 9.14
C THR A 222 -6.09 3.27 8.22
N LYS A 223 -7.13 3.17 7.39
CA LYS A 223 -7.62 4.31 6.61
C LYS A 223 -7.97 5.49 7.52
N SER A 224 -8.79 5.26 8.54
CA SER A 224 -9.18 6.29 9.51
C SER A 224 -7.97 6.93 10.18
N TYR A 225 -7.00 6.12 10.61
CA TYR A 225 -5.74 6.60 11.19
C TYR A 225 -5.01 7.57 10.25
N PHE A 226 -4.70 7.17 9.01
CA PHE A 226 -3.97 8.03 8.10
C PHE A 226 -4.74 9.31 7.76
N THR A 227 -6.07 9.23 7.59
CA THR A 227 -6.90 10.41 7.34
C THR A 227 -6.92 11.38 8.53
N THR A 228 -7.07 10.85 9.75
CA THR A 228 -7.09 11.66 10.98
C THR A 228 -5.71 12.24 11.25
N ALA A 229 -4.64 11.46 11.10
CA ALA A 229 -3.28 11.92 11.32
C ALA A 229 -2.90 13.05 10.36
N PHE A 230 -3.25 12.92 9.07
CA PHE A 230 -3.03 13.95 8.06
C PHE A 230 -3.79 15.25 8.36
N ALA A 231 -5.00 15.16 8.92
CA ALA A 231 -5.77 16.34 9.30
C ALA A 231 -5.20 17.06 10.55
N LEU A 232 -4.67 16.29 11.50
CA LEU A 232 -4.20 16.81 12.79
C LEU A 232 -2.77 17.35 12.74
N TRP A 233 -1.86 16.65 12.06
CA TRP A 233 -0.43 16.98 12.06
C TRP A 233 0.05 17.17 10.63
N ASP A 234 0.72 18.29 10.36
CA ASP A 234 1.44 18.46 9.10
C ASP A 234 2.82 17.80 9.22
N ALA A 235 3.00 16.60 8.65
CA ALA A 235 4.24 15.82 8.77
C ALA A 235 4.87 15.46 7.41
N TYR A 236 6.17 15.11 7.40
CA TYR A 236 6.81 14.51 6.22
C TYR A 236 6.41 13.05 6.04
N PHE A 237 6.30 12.30 7.14
CA PHE A 237 5.96 10.88 7.11
C PHE A 237 4.85 10.54 8.11
N TYR A 238 3.98 9.62 7.72
CA TYR A 238 2.98 9.00 8.60
C TYR A 238 3.29 7.51 8.64
N VAL A 239 3.37 6.95 9.84
CA VAL A 239 3.91 5.61 10.07
C VAL A 239 2.89 4.79 10.83
N LYS A 240 2.44 3.69 10.25
CA LYS A 240 1.66 2.65 10.93
C LYS A 240 2.61 1.60 11.48
N VAL A 241 2.41 1.22 12.74
CA VAL A 241 3.15 0.14 13.42
C VAL A 241 2.17 -0.65 14.26
N ASP A 242 2.33 -1.97 14.35
CA ASP A 242 1.51 -2.80 15.24
C ASP A 242 2.09 -2.86 16.66
N ASP A 243 1.24 -3.08 17.66
CA ASP A 243 1.62 -3.04 19.07
C ASP A 243 2.46 -4.24 19.55
N ASP A 244 2.74 -5.20 18.68
CA ASP A 244 3.69 -6.30 18.88
C ASP A 244 5.02 -6.12 18.13
N VAL A 245 5.25 -4.95 17.54
CA VAL A 245 6.51 -4.59 16.89
C VAL A 245 7.37 -3.72 17.81
N HIS A 246 8.69 -3.91 17.74
CA HIS A 246 9.67 -3.04 18.38
C HIS A 246 10.35 -2.15 17.33
N VAL A 247 10.42 -0.85 17.59
CA VAL A 247 11.00 0.12 16.65
C VAL A 247 12.15 0.88 17.29
N ASN A 248 13.30 0.88 16.60
CA ASN A 248 14.38 1.81 16.92
C ASN A 248 14.09 3.17 16.27
N ILE A 249 13.48 4.08 17.04
CA ILE A 249 13.00 5.40 16.57
C ILE A 249 14.14 6.22 15.97
N ALA A 250 15.33 6.20 16.59
CA ALA A 250 16.48 6.98 16.13
C ALA A 250 16.97 6.50 14.76
N THR A 251 17.16 5.19 14.61
CA THR A 251 17.58 4.59 13.34
C THR A 251 16.53 4.82 12.26
N LEU A 252 15.26 4.54 12.55
CA LEU A 252 14.18 4.74 11.58
C LEU A 252 14.11 6.20 11.13
N GLY A 253 14.19 7.14 12.07
CA GLY A 253 14.18 8.57 11.77
C GLY A 253 15.35 9.03 10.92
N ALA A 254 16.55 8.50 11.14
CA ALA A 254 17.71 8.80 10.31
C ALA A 254 17.57 8.23 8.88
N GLU A 255 17.00 7.04 8.74
CA GLU A 255 16.81 6.39 7.45
C GLU A 255 15.74 7.06 6.59
N ILE A 256 14.53 7.28 7.13
CA ILE A 256 13.45 7.91 6.37
C ILE A 256 13.72 9.38 6.06
N ALA A 257 14.54 10.07 6.86
CA ALA A 257 14.91 11.46 6.61
C ALA A 257 15.56 11.68 5.23
N ARG A 258 16.18 10.65 4.64
CA ARG A 258 16.76 10.69 3.29
C ARG A 258 15.70 10.83 2.19
N TYR A 259 14.45 10.49 2.47
CA TYR A 259 13.34 10.55 1.53
C TYR A 259 12.52 11.85 1.61
N ARG A 260 12.90 12.81 2.46
CA ARG A 260 12.11 14.05 2.69
C ARG A 260 11.83 14.87 1.43
N THR A 261 12.76 14.82 0.47
CA THR A 261 12.65 15.55 -0.81
C THR A 261 11.98 14.74 -1.90
N LYS A 262 11.74 13.44 -1.68
CA LYS A 262 11.05 12.57 -2.64
C LYS A 262 9.54 12.71 -2.44
N PRO A 263 8.79 13.17 -3.45
CA PRO A 263 7.34 13.24 -3.34
C PRO A 263 6.74 11.83 -3.39
N ARG A 264 5.69 11.59 -2.59
CA ARG A 264 4.82 10.41 -2.69
C ARG A 264 5.60 9.10 -2.66
N VAL A 265 6.25 8.83 -1.53
CA VAL A 265 6.94 7.57 -1.26
C VAL A 265 6.11 6.71 -0.31
N TYR A 266 6.06 5.42 -0.55
CA TYR A 266 5.53 4.43 0.38
C TYR A 266 6.61 3.39 0.66
N ILE A 267 7.05 3.34 1.91
CA ILE A 267 8.26 2.62 2.35
C ILE A 267 7.82 1.54 3.32
N GLY A 268 8.29 0.32 3.11
CA GLY A 268 8.02 -0.80 4.00
C GLY A 268 8.62 -2.08 3.45
N CYS A 269 8.10 -3.22 3.91
CA CYS A 269 8.52 -4.51 3.38
C CYS A 269 7.70 -4.82 2.12
N MET A 270 8.34 -4.91 0.95
CA MET A 270 7.57 -5.36 -0.22
C MET A 270 7.22 -6.84 -0.11
N LYS A 271 6.03 -7.18 -0.59
CA LYS A 271 5.63 -8.55 -0.92
C LYS A 271 5.10 -8.60 -2.36
N CYS A 272 5.44 -9.68 -3.05
CA CYS A 272 5.01 -9.92 -4.43
C CYS A 272 4.08 -11.12 -4.52
N GLY A 273 2.99 -10.96 -5.27
CA GLY A 273 1.98 -12.00 -5.47
C GLY A 273 0.81 -11.52 -6.32
N PRO A 274 -0.18 -12.40 -6.56
CA PRO A 274 -1.39 -12.03 -7.28
C PRO A 274 -2.23 -11.06 -6.45
N VAL A 275 -2.33 -9.81 -6.91
CA VAL A 275 -3.15 -8.76 -6.31
C VAL A 275 -4.03 -8.16 -7.40
N LEU A 276 -5.33 -8.04 -7.13
CA LEU A 276 -6.24 -7.28 -7.98
C LEU A 276 -6.02 -5.79 -7.71
N ALA A 277 -5.23 -5.14 -8.57
CA ALA A 277 -4.98 -3.71 -8.54
C ALA A 277 -5.70 -3.06 -9.73
N GLN A 278 -6.94 -2.60 -9.51
CA GLN A 278 -7.65 -1.76 -10.48
C GLN A 278 -7.61 -0.31 -10.00
N LYS A 279 -7.12 0.61 -10.84
CA LYS A 279 -6.90 2.04 -10.48
C LYS A 279 -8.13 2.78 -9.97
N ASN A 280 -9.33 2.25 -10.22
CA ASN A 280 -10.60 2.90 -9.86
C ASN A 280 -11.41 2.14 -8.79
N VAL A 281 -10.89 1.03 -8.26
CA VAL A 281 -11.60 0.21 -7.26
C VAL A 281 -10.66 -0.13 -6.11
N LEU A 282 -10.97 0.40 -4.93
CA LEU A 282 -10.30 0.03 -3.70
C LEU A 282 -10.87 -1.31 -3.20
N HIS A 283 -10.19 -2.40 -3.54
CA HIS A 283 -10.57 -3.71 -3.05
C HIS A 283 -10.20 -3.87 -1.57
N LYS A 284 -11.18 -4.26 -0.74
CA LYS A 284 -10.93 -4.69 0.64
C LYS A 284 -10.58 -6.18 0.63
N TYR A 285 -9.40 -6.52 1.10
CA TYR A 285 -8.94 -7.89 1.33
C TYR A 285 -9.13 -8.27 2.79
N VAL A 286 -9.00 -9.56 3.09
CA VAL A 286 -9.08 -10.08 4.47
C VAL A 286 -7.99 -9.50 5.36
N ASN A 287 -6.78 -9.35 4.81
CA ASN A 287 -5.67 -8.73 5.52
C ASN A 287 -5.62 -7.21 5.22
N GLU A 288 -5.39 -6.44 6.28
CA GLU A 288 -5.34 -4.98 6.23
C GLU A 288 -4.16 -4.47 5.43
N ASP A 289 -2.97 -5.01 5.65
CA ASP A 289 -1.73 -4.61 4.98
C ASP A 289 -1.82 -4.86 3.47
N VAL A 290 -2.40 -5.99 3.05
CA VAL A 290 -2.67 -6.29 1.62
C VAL A 290 -3.68 -5.30 1.04
N SER A 291 -4.74 -4.97 1.79
CA SER A 291 -5.73 -3.99 1.34
C SER A 291 -5.06 -2.64 1.11
N PHE A 292 -4.37 -2.14 2.12
CA PHE A 292 -3.75 -0.83 2.08
C PHE A 292 -2.63 -0.78 1.04
N GLY A 293 -1.74 -1.77 1.00
CA GLY A 293 -0.68 -1.90 -0.01
C GLY A 293 -1.23 -1.93 -1.44
N SER A 294 -2.32 -2.66 -1.68
CA SER A 294 -2.96 -2.70 -3.00
C SER A 294 -3.56 -1.36 -3.42
N TRP A 295 -4.06 -0.56 -2.47
CA TRP A 295 -4.62 0.76 -2.77
C TRP A 295 -3.51 1.71 -3.25
N PHE A 296 -2.32 1.61 -2.67
CA PHE A 296 -1.16 2.41 -3.06
C PHE A 296 -0.59 2.02 -4.44
N LEU A 297 -0.88 0.82 -4.95
CA LEU A 297 -0.59 0.47 -6.36
C LEU A 297 -1.44 1.27 -7.35
N GLY A 298 -2.66 1.64 -6.96
CA GLY A 298 -3.55 2.48 -7.76
C GLY A 298 -3.17 3.96 -7.74
N LEU A 299 -2.33 4.36 -6.79
CA LEU A 299 -1.87 5.74 -6.60
C LEU A 299 -0.52 5.96 -7.30
N ASP A 300 -0.26 7.21 -7.68
CA ASP A 300 1.03 7.62 -8.24
C ASP A 300 2.07 7.79 -7.11
N VAL A 301 2.53 6.66 -6.57
CA VAL A 301 3.44 6.54 -5.43
C VAL A 301 4.64 5.67 -5.77
N GLU A 302 5.84 6.11 -5.40
CA GLU A 302 7.06 5.30 -5.46
C GLU A 302 7.06 4.32 -4.28
N ASN A 303 6.90 3.03 -4.58
CA ASN A 303 7.01 1.98 -3.57
C ASN A 303 8.50 1.64 -3.34
N VAL A 304 8.95 1.68 -2.10
CA VAL A 304 10.34 1.46 -1.68
C VAL A 304 10.39 0.21 -0.80
N ASP A 305 11.08 -0.83 -1.28
CA ASP A 305 11.39 -2.02 -0.48
C ASP A 305 12.56 -1.73 0.48
N ASP A 306 12.27 -1.65 1.78
CA ASP A 306 13.30 -1.57 2.81
C ASP A 306 13.29 -2.86 3.64
N ARG A 307 14.24 -3.75 3.33
CA ARG A 307 14.36 -5.06 3.99
C ARG A 307 14.59 -5.00 5.49
N ARG A 308 14.99 -3.85 6.04
CA ARG A 308 15.14 -3.66 7.49
C ARG A 308 13.79 -3.54 8.19
N LEU A 309 12.72 -3.29 7.44
CA LEU A 309 11.34 -3.25 7.91
C LEU A 309 10.62 -4.60 7.74
N CYS A 310 11.30 -5.63 7.22
CA CYS A 310 10.73 -6.96 7.05
C CYS A 310 10.94 -7.84 8.29
N CYS A 311 9.89 -8.57 8.71
CA CYS A 311 9.99 -9.63 9.73
C CYS A 311 10.61 -10.94 9.20
N GLU A 312 10.66 -11.14 7.88
CA GLU A 312 11.18 -12.36 7.22
C GLU A 312 11.95 -12.02 5.93
N SER A 313 12.83 -12.92 5.47
CA SER A 313 13.52 -12.80 4.17
C SER A 313 12.51 -12.84 3.02
N ALA A 314 12.14 -11.67 2.49
CA ALA A 314 11.20 -11.55 1.38
C ALA A 314 11.94 -11.66 0.04
N ASP A 315 11.55 -12.65 -0.75
CA ASP A 315 12.11 -13.00 -2.05
C ASP A 315 11.43 -12.19 -3.18
N CYS A 316 11.42 -10.86 -3.04
CA CYS A 316 10.64 -9.96 -3.90
C CYS A 316 11.31 -9.60 -5.21
N GLU A 317 12.64 -9.44 -5.23
CA GLU A 317 13.38 -9.05 -6.43
C GLU A 317 13.18 -10.03 -7.59
N TRP A 318 13.34 -11.33 -7.34
CA TRP A 318 13.16 -12.33 -8.40
C TRP A 318 11.70 -12.47 -8.82
N LYS A 319 10.75 -12.30 -7.89
CA LYS A 319 9.31 -12.33 -8.20
C LYS A 319 8.91 -11.15 -9.09
N ALA A 320 9.46 -9.97 -8.84
CA ALA A 320 9.28 -8.80 -9.69
C ALA A 320 9.87 -9.05 -11.09
N GLN A 321 11.06 -9.64 -11.19
CA GLN A 321 11.68 -10.03 -12.46
C GLN A 321 10.85 -11.08 -13.22
N ALA A 322 10.14 -11.95 -12.51
CA ALA A 322 9.20 -12.92 -13.08
C ALA A 322 7.84 -12.30 -13.48
N GLY A 323 7.68 -10.98 -13.37
CA GLY A 323 6.47 -10.26 -13.77
C GLY A 323 5.36 -10.23 -12.71
N ASN A 324 5.63 -10.62 -11.46
CA ASN A 324 4.65 -10.48 -10.39
C ASN A 324 4.49 -9.02 -9.96
N VAL A 325 3.28 -8.67 -9.55
CA VAL A 325 3.00 -7.38 -8.91
C VAL A 325 3.54 -7.40 -7.49
N CYS A 326 4.23 -6.32 -7.11
CA CYS A 326 4.81 -6.15 -5.79
C CYS A 326 4.31 -4.84 -5.16
N CYS A 327 3.90 -4.91 -3.91
CA CYS A 327 3.51 -3.73 -3.12
C CYS A 327 4.13 -3.79 -1.75
N VAL A 328 4.31 -2.63 -1.12
CA VAL A 328 4.63 -2.58 0.30
C VAL A 328 3.41 -3.06 1.09
N VAL A 329 3.67 -3.94 2.05
CA VAL A 329 2.73 -4.39 3.08
C VAL A 329 3.34 -4.18 4.46
#